data_AF-A0AB35ULZ0-F1
#
_entry.id   AF-A0AB35ULZ0-F1
#
_cell.length_a   1.000
_cell.length_b   1.000
_cell.length_c   1.000
_cell.angle_alpha   90.00
_cell.angle_beta   90.00
_cell.angle_gamma   90.00
#
_symmetry.space_group_name_H-M   'P 1'
#
loop_
_entity.id
_entity.type
_entity.pdbx_description
1 polymer ?
#
loop_
_entity_poly.entity_id
_entity_poly.type
_entity_poly.pdbx_seq_one_letter_code
_entity_poly.pdbx_strand_id
1 'polypeptide(L)'
;MQLGISEKDKERLNCIIRWLQLKHHIKVENMIEGICSRGTYNKIRKGEAVKNDEIYERLLAIFGYEYTYDEQQEAELEIMFRELRLKADRYDQDRQNTMDECIRYLKAQGSSVFCSLYLEALEMINDYWNKDISDRDHAEELFQIISIFPDPLIDMLMDFIFRMRWNAHLDRPELFEELMDVYDFKHSACISNRMNYIHILIFNRRNFDAAMEIDKLEKLIDPNRNAAQYLRLFVFKLQMINNIQGKSILEYYEQLKCFLHTHYEQLPYKQSMSSLYNIGIYLFDQGHFDEAKKVLEYVGKLPRYKYKTYILLHRHLSV
;
A
#
# COMPACT_ATOMS: atom_id res chain seq x y z
N MET A 1 28.07 -9.77 27.24
CA MET A 1 28.68 -10.44 26.08
C MET A 1 28.05 -9.77 24.88
N GLN A 2 28.75 -8.87 24.18
CA GLN A 2 28.20 -8.31 22.93
C GLN A 2 28.16 -9.46 21.93
N LEU A 3 26.96 -9.98 21.67
CA LEU A 3 26.73 -10.81 20.50
C LEU A 3 27.03 -9.92 19.30
N GLY A 4 27.98 -10.35 18.46
CA GLY A 4 28.31 -9.62 17.24
C GLY A 4 27.09 -9.46 16.34
N ILE A 5 27.13 -8.46 15.46
CA ILE A 5 26.06 -8.18 14.50
C ILE A 5 25.87 -9.44 13.63
N SER A 6 24.62 -9.89 13.50
CA SER A 6 24.30 -11.06 12.68
C SER A 6 24.60 -10.78 11.20
N GLU A 7 24.92 -11.82 10.42
CA GLU A 7 25.15 -11.64 8.97
C GLU A 7 23.92 -11.05 8.27
N LYS A 8 22.72 -11.47 8.67
CA LYS A 8 21.45 -10.92 8.17
C LYS A 8 21.35 -9.41 8.45
N ASP A 9 21.69 -8.96 9.65
CA ASP A 9 21.65 -7.54 9.97
C ASP A 9 22.75 -6.77 9.28
N LYS A 10 23.94 -7.36 9.06
CA LYS A 10 24.99 -6.73 8.26
C LYS A 10 24.53 -6.45 6.83
N GLU A 11 23.78 -7.36 6.21
CA GLU A 11 23.19 -7.15 4.88
C GLU A 11 22.16 -6.01 4.89
N ARG A 12 21.30 -5.96 5.92
CA ARG A 12 20.33 -4.87 6.08
C ARG A 12 21.02 -3.53 6.32
N LEU A 13 22.04 -3.49 7.19
CA LEU A 13 22.84 -2.31 7.47
C LEU A 13 23.64 -1.86 6.24
N ASN A 14 24.15 -2.77 5.42
CA ASN A 14 24.79 -2.45 4.15
C ASN A 14 23.84 -1.66 3.24
N CYS A 15 22.58 -2.12 3.14
CA CYS A 15 21.53 -1.44 2.39
C CYS A 15 21.25 -0.03 2.96
N ILE A 16 21.03 0.06 4.28
CA ILE A 16 20.73 1.32 4.98
C ILE A 16 21.87 2.34 4.83
N ILE A 17 23.13 1.94 5.09
CA ILE A 17 24.29 2.82 5.03
C ILE A 17 24.47 3.37 3.60
N ARG A 18 24.29 2.52 2.59
CA ARG A 18 24.35 2.95 1.19
C ARG A 18 23.23 3.95 0.89
N TRP A 19 22.01 3.68 1.34
CA TRP A 19 20.87 4.56 1.15
C TRP A 19 21.06 5.91 1.84
N LEU A 20 21.47 5.93 3.11
CA LEU A 20 21.78 7.15 3.87
C LEU A 20 22.88 7.98 3.19
N GLN A 21 23.94 7.33 2.71
CA GLN A 21 25.02 8.01 1.99
C GLN A 21 24.51 8.73 0.73
N LEU A 22 23.60 8.11 -0.01
CA LEU A 22 22.99 8.69 -1.21
C LEU A 22 22.00 9.81 -0.86
N LYS A 23 21.11 9.56 0.11
CA LYS A 23 20.07 10.51 0.59
C LYS A 23 20.69 11.81 1.10
N HIS A 24 21.80 11.74 1.84
CA HIS A 24 22.49 12.91 2.38
C HIS A 24 23.60 13.46 1.46
N HIS A 25 23.77 12.90 0.25
CA HIS A 25 24.79 13.30 -0.71
C HIS A 25 26.23 13.33 -0.15
N ILE A 26 26.56 12.41 0.76
CA ILE A 26 27.89 12.35 1.38
C ILE A 26 28.88 11.67 0.42
N LYS A 27 30.06 12.28 0.25
CA LYS A 27 31.15 11.69 -0.55
C LYS A 27 31.70 10.45 0.13
N VAL A 28 32.07 9.44 -0.67
CA VAL A 28 32.63 8.18 -0.17
C VAL A 28 33.89 8.42 0.68
N GLU A 29 34.71 9.39 0.31
CA GLU A 29 35.92 9.75 1.04
C GLU A 29 35.61 10.16 2.49
N ASN A 30 34.53 10.92 2.70
CA ASN A 30 34.08 11.34 4.03
C ASN A 30 33.47 10.19 4.83
N MET A 31 32.90 9.18 4.15
CA MET A 31 32.35 7.99 4.82
C MET A 31 33.44 7.09 5.38
N ILE A 32 34.61 7.00 4.72
CA ILE A 32 35.62 5.99 5.04
C ILE A 32 36.78 6.54 5.88
N GLU A 33 36.95 7.86 5.92
CA GLU A 33 38.07 8.53 6.60
C GLU A 33 38.16 8.11 8.08
N GLY A 34 39.26 7.47 8.44
CA GLY A 34 39.50 6.98 9.81
C GLY A 34 38.62 5.80 10.24
N ILE A 35 37.71 5.29 9.39
CA ILE A 35 36.77 4.20 9.69
C ILE A 35 37.19 2.90 9.00
N CYS A 36 37.36 2.90 7.68
CA CYS A 36 37.71 1.68 6.94
C CYS A 36 38.42 1.98 5.60
N SER A 37 38.93 0.94 4.95
CA SER A 37 39.53 1.09 3.62
C SER A 37 38.45 1.28 2.54
N ARG A 38 38.80 1.92 1.41
CA ARG A 38 37.91 2.02 0.23
C ARG A 38 37.47 0.64 -0.27
N GLY A 39 38.35 -0.37 -0.19
CA GLY A 39 38.03 -1.75 -0.54
C GLY A 39 36.97 -2.36 0.37
N THR A 40 37.08 -2.13 1.68
CA THR A 40 36.09 -2.58 2.67
C THR A 40 34.73 -1.91 2.45
N TYR A 41 34.71 -0.59 2.25
CA TYR A 41 33.46 0.13 1.98
C TYR A 41 32.81 -0.27 0.66
N ASN A 42 33.60 -0.61 -0.36
CA ASN A 42 33.05 -1.16 -1.61
C ASN A 42 32.34 -2.50 -1.40
N LYS A 43 32.73 -3.31 -0.42
CA LYS A 43 31.99 -4.53 -0.03
C LYS A 43 30.63 -4.18 0.54
N ILE A 44 30.58 -3.25 1.49
CA ILE A 44 29.33 -2.70 2.08
C ILE A 44 28.39 -2.20 0.97
N ARG A 45 28.89 -1.39 0.03
CA ARG A 45 28.08 -0.88 -1.10
C ARG A 45 27.53 -1.97 -2.02
N LYS A 46 28.21 -3.11 -2.10
CA LYS A 46 27.78 -4.30 -2.86
C LYS A 46 26.87 -5.23 -2.07
N GLY A 47 26.58 -4.93 -0.81
CA GLY A 47 25.79 -5.78 0.07
C GLY A 47 26.60 -6.90 0.73
N GLU A 48 27.92 -6.98 0.53
CA GLU A 48 28.76 -8.01 1.14
C GLU A 48 29.02 -7.70 2.62
N ALA A 49 28.65 -8.63 3.52
CA ALA A 49 28.86 -8.48 4.95
C ALA A 49 30.35 -8.35 5.31
N VAL A 50 30.66 -7.42 6.21
CA VAL A 50 32.02 -7.18 6.70
C VAL A 50 32.17 -7.72 8.12
N LYS A 51 33.32 -8.36 8.40
CA LYS A 51 33.55 -9.02 9.69
C LYS A 51 33.63 -8.08 10.90
N ASN A 52 34.11 -6.85 10.70
CA ASN A 52 34.33 -5.92 11.80
C ASN A 52 33.06 -5.07 12.04
N ASP A 53 32.38 -5.34 13.14
CA ASP A 53 31.12 -4.73 13.53
C ASP A 53 31.27 -3.22 13.83
N GLU A 54 32.42 -2.80 14.38
CA GLU A 54 32.71 -1.40 14.71
C GLU A 54 32.63 -0.49 13.46
N ILE A 55 32.86 -1.04 12.26
CA ILE A 55 32.71 -0.29 11.01
C ILE A 55 31.26 0.14 10.83
N TYR A 56 30.30 -0.73 11.11
CA TYR A 56 28.87 -0.40 10.99
C TYR A 56 28.46 0.67 11.99
N GLU A 57 28.86 0.51 13.26
CA GLU A 57 28.59 1.49 14.32
C GLU A 57 29.10 2.88 13.96
N ARG A 58 30.36 2.97 13.49
CA ARG A 58 30.98 4.25 13.14
C ARG A 58 30.39 4.87 11.87
N LEU A 59 29.97 4.06 10.89
CA LEU A 59 29.30 4.55 9.68
C LEU A 59 27.89 5.08 9.99
N LEU A 60 27.14 4.41 10.87
CA LEU A 60 25.82 4.88 11.32
C LEU A 60 25.91 6.18 12.13
N ALA A 61 26.95 6.31 12.96
CA ALA A 61 27.18 7.50 13.78
C ALA A 61 27.35 8.79 12.95
N ILE A 62 27.82 8.70 11.70
CA ILE A 62 27.88 9.85 10.76
C ILE A 62 26.50 10.48 10.58
N PHE A 63 25.45 9.66 10.62
CA PHE A 63 24.06 10.07 10.42
C PHE A 63 23.30 10.26 11.74
N GLY A 64 23.98 10.11 12.88
CA GLY A 64 23.35 10.20 14.21
C GLY A 64 22.52 8.98 14.60
N TYR A 65 22.77 7.82 13.96
CA TYR A 65 22.09 6.57 14.28
C TYR A 65 22.99 5.58 14.99
N GLU A 66 22.35 4.65 15.70
CA GLU A 66 22.98 3.53 16.38
C GLU A 66 22.37 2.20 15.93
N TYR A 67 23.14 1.12 16.05
CA TYR A 67 22.59 -0.24 15.94
C TYR A 67 22.29 -0.77 17.33
N THR A 68 21.01 -1.02 17.60
CA THR A 68 20.55 -1.68 18.81
C THR A 68 19.86 -2.97 18.39
N TYR A 69 20.46 -4.12 18.67
CA TYR A 69 19.82 -5.41 18.45
C TYR A 69 19.20 -5.94 19.72
N ASP A 70 17.90 -6.17 19.65
CA ASP A 70 17.13 -6.86 20.67
C ASP A 70 16.14 -7.80 19.95
N GLU A 71 16.41 -9.11 20.02
CA GLU A 71 15.56 -10.14 19.41
C GLU A 71 14.13 -10.10 19.99
N GLN A 72 13.98 -9.77 21.26
CA GLN A 72 12.68 -9.65 21.90
C GLN A 72 11.92 -8.44 21.35
N GLN A 73 12.60 -7.31 21.14
CA GLN A 73 12.04 -6.13 20.51
C GLN A 73 11.60 -6.41 19.07
N GLU A 74 12.43 -7.09 18.26
CA GLU A 74 12.08 -7.41 16.88
C GLU A 74 10.85 -8.33 16.81
N ALA A 75 10.77 -9.33 17.70
CA ALA A 75 9.61 -10.19 17.81
C ALA A 75 8.33 -9.44 18.26
N GLU A 76 8.45 -8.51 19.21
CA GLU A 76 7.33 -7.69 19.67
C GLU A 76 6.81 -6.78 18.55
N LEU A 77 7.71 -6.10 17.84
CA LEU A 77 7.37 -5.26 16.68
C LEU A 77 6.71 -6.06 15.56
N GLU A 78 7.21 -7.25 15.25
CA GLU A 78 6.61 -8.16 14.26
C GLU A 78 5.15 -8.50 14.61
N ILE A 79 4.86 -8.76 15.89
CA ILE A 79 3.49 -9.01 16.38
C ILE A 79 2.62 -7.76 16.23
N MET A 80 3.11 -6.61 16.68
CA MET A 80 2.38 -5.33 16.62
C MET A 80 2.05 -4.96 15.16
N PHE A 81 3.02 -5.07 14.25
CA PHE A 81 2.80 -4.76 12.84
C PHE A 81 1.86 -5.75 12.16
N ARG A 82 1.91 -7.03 12.53
CA ARG A 82 0.96 -8.03 12.04
C ARG A 82 -0.46 -7.75 12.48
N GLU A 83 -0.66 -7.35 13.73
CA GLU A 83 -1.96 -6.92 14.24
C GLU A 83 -2.46 -5.67 13.51
N LEU A 84 -1.62 -4.65 13.40
CA LEU A 84 -1.94 -3.41 12.68
C LEU A 84 -2.36 -3.69 11.24
N ARG A 85 -1.58 -4.50 10.52
CA ARG A 85 -1.87 -4.91 9.15
C ARG A 85 -3.21 -5.64 9.05
N LEU A 86 -3.50 -6.58 9.96
CA LEU A 86 -4.79 -7.28 9.99
C LEU A 86 -5.94 -6.31 10.22
N LYS A 87 -5.82 -5.38 11.18
CA LYS A 87 -6.84 -4.36 11.44
C LYS A 87 -7.04 -3.44 10.24
N ALA A 88 -5.96 -3.03 9.59
CA ALA A 88 -6.01 -2.22 8.37
C ALA A 88 -6.72 -2.94 7.22
N ASP A 89 -6.39 -4.21 6.99
CA ASP A 89 -6.98 -5.00 5.91
C ASP A 89 -8.47 -5.29 6.16
N ARG A 90 -8.94 -5.25 7.41
CA ARG A 90 -10.35 -5.41 7.78
C ARG A 90 -11.12 -4.10 7.91
N TYR A 91 -10.46 -2.95 7.74
CA TYR A 91 -11.04 -1.63 8.04
C TYR A 91 -11.57 -1.54 9.49
N ASP A 92 -10.84 -2.16 10.42
CA ASP A 92 -11.19 -2.15 11.84
C ASP A 92 -11.13 -0.73 12.42
N GLN A 93 -12.10 -0.37 13.25
CA GLN A 93 -12.18 0.96 13.89
C GLN A 93 -11.02 1.19 14.88
N ASP A 94 -10.51 0.12 15.49
CA ASP A 94 -9.41 0.17 16.47
C ASP A 94 -8.02 0.26 15.81
N ARG A 95 -7.95 0.22 14.48
CA ARG A 95 -6.69 0.33 13.71
C ARG A 95 -5.86 1.53 14.14
N GLN A 96 -6.48 2.68 14.41
CA GLN A 96 -5.75 3.89 14.79
C GLN A 96 -5.08 3.76 16.15
N ASN A 97 -5.73 3.12 17.13
CA ASN A 97 -5.14 2.92 18.44
C ASN A 97 -3.89 2.04 18.36
N THR A 98 -3.95 0.95 17.57
CA THR A 98 -2.78 0.09 17.33
C THR A 98 -1.67 0.82 16.57
N MET A 99 -2.01 1.69 15.61
CA MET A 99 -1.02 2.54 14.95
C MET A 99 -0.30 3.45 15.95
N ASP A 100 -1.06 4.13 16.80
CA ASP A 100 -0.52 5.04 17.81
C ASP A 100 0.32 4.30 18.86
N GLU A 101 -0.02 3.06 19.21
CA GLU A 101 0.78 2.18 20.05
C GLU A 101 2.12 1.80 19.40
N CYS A 102 2.10 1.40 18.12
CA CYS A 102 3.32 1.10 17.36
C CYS A 102 4.25 2.32 17.31
N ILE A 103 3.72 3.49 16.97
CA ILE A 103 4.47 4.75 16.90
C ILE A 103 5.07 5.11 18.26
N ARG A 104 4.27 5.00 19.34
CA ARG A 104 4.72 5.29 20.71
C ARG A 104 5.84 4.35 21.14
N TYR A 105 5.70 3.06 20.85
CA TYR A 105 6.70 2.06 21.15
C TYR A 105 8.02 2.38 20.44
N LEU A 106 7.99 2.65 19.13
CA LEU A 106 9.17 2.98 18.34
C LEU A 106 9.85 4.27 18.81
N LYS A 107 9.07 5.31 19.16
CA LYS A 107 9.61 6.57 19.72
C LYS A 107 10.35 6.37 21.04
N ALA A 108 10.00 5.36 21.82
CA ALA A 108 10.69 5.04 23.07
C ALA A 108 12.08 4.40 22.85
N GLN A 109 12.39 3.91 21.64
CA GLN A 109 13.64 3.18 21.34
C GLN A 109 14.83 4.07 20.95
N GLY A 110 14.65 5.41 20.94
CA GLY A 110 15.77 6.35 20.75
C GLY A 110 16.38 6.33 19.34
N SER A 111 17.71 6.39 19.26
CA SER A 111 18.52 6.57 18.03
C SER A 111 18.73 5.28 17.20
N SER A 112 18.02 4.20 17.51
CA SER A 112 18.08 2.95 16.74
C SER A 112 17.73 3.18 15.27
N VAL A 113 18.62 2.77 14.36
CA VAL A 113 18.42 2.98 12.91
C VAL A 113 17.19 2.22 12.39
N PHE A 114 16.97 0.98 12.84
CA PHE A 114 15.83 0.19 12.42
C PHE A 114 14.52 0.78 12.93
N CYS A 115 14.45 1.12 14.22
CA CYS A 115 13.22 1.70 14.79
C CYS A 115 12.90 3.06 14.16
N SER A 116 13.92 3.87 13.85
CA SER A 116 13.73 5.15 13.16
C SER A 116 13.13 4.98 11.77
N LEU A 117 13.64 4.03 10.98
CA LEU A 117 13.12 3.74 9.64
C LEU A 117 11.72 3.13 9.68
N TYR A 118 11.44 2.27 10.67
CA TYR A 118 10.09 1.72 10.86
C TYR A 118 9.09 2.82 11.24
N LEU A 119 9.52 3.77 12.07
CA LEU A 119 8.71 4.92 12.46
C LEU A 119 8.40 5.80 11.24
N GLU A 120 9.41 6.11 10.41
CA GLU A 120 9.27 6.86 9.16
C GLU A 120 8.25 6.18 8.23
N ALA A 121 8.34 4.86 8.05
CA ALA A 121 7.38 4.08 7.29
C ALA A 121 5.95 4.14 7.86
N LEU A 122 5.79 3.97 9.18
CA LEU A 122 4.46 4.02 9.81
C LEU A 122 3.82 5.40 9.76
N GLU A 123 4.59 6.47 9.99
CA GLU A 123 4.09 7.84 9.92
C GLU A 123 3.59 8.16 8.50
N MET A 124 4.30 7.70 7.46
CA MET A 124 3.87 7.82 6.07
C MET A 124 2.57 7.04 5.78
N ILE A 125 2.47 5.79 6.25
CA ILE A 125 1.26 4.98 6.10
C ILE A 125 0.08 5.62 6.83
N ASN A 126 0.31 6.16 8.03
CA ASN A 126 -0.69 6.82 8.84
C ASN A 126 -1.23 8.09 8.16
N ASP A 127 -0.33 8.91 7.60
CA ASP A 127 -0.70 10.10 6.85
C ASP A 127 -1.49 9.76 5.59
N TYR A 128 -1.10 8.71 4.87
CA TYR A 128 -1.85 8.20 3.73
C TYR A 128 -3.28 7.78 4.12
N TRP A 129 -3.42 6.97 5.17
CA TRP A 129 -4.72 6.43 5.59
C TRP A 129 -5.69 7.48 6.12
N ASN A 130 -5.18 8.54 6.76
CA ASN A 130 -6.02 9.49 7.48
C ASN A 130 -6.12 10.88 6.84
N LYS A 131 -5.08 11.32 6.14
CA LYS A 131 -4.99 12.70 5.61
C LYS A 131 -5.05 12.77 4.08
N ASP A 132 -5.04 11.64 3.38
CA ASP A 132 -4.93 11.58 1.91
C ASP A 132 -3.67 12.36 1.42
N ILE A 133 -2.64 12.42 2.28
CA ILE A 133 -1.33 13.03 1.98
C ILE A 133 -0.41 11.92 1.48
N SER A 134 0.25 12.16 0.35
CA SER A 134 1.28 11.28 -0.20
C SER A 134 2.52 12.08 -0.57
N ASP A 135 3.60 11.93 0.20
CA ASP A 135 4.92 12.38 -0.21
C ASP A 135 5.53 11.30 -1.11
N ARG A 136 5.56 11.59 -2.42
CA ARG A 136 5.96 10.59 -3.42
C ARG A 136 7.44 10.33 -3.41
N ASP A 137 8.23 11.40 -3.29
CA ASP A 137 9.68 11.28 -3.32
C ASP A 137 10.13 10.47 -2.11
N HIS A 138 9.53 10.74 -0.95
CA HIS A 138 9.80 10.00 0.27
C HIS A 138 9.36 8.52 0.20
N ALA A 139 8.22 8.23 -0.43
CA ALA A 139 7.77 6.85 -0.65
C ALA A 139 8.73 6.05 -1.55
N GLU A 140 9.23 6.68 -2.62
CA GLU A 140 10.22 6.09 -3.52
C GLU A 140 11.58 5.91 -2.82
N GLU A 141 11.95 6.80 -1.90
CA GLU A 141 13.13 6.60 -1.04
C GLU A 141 12.99 5.35 -0.15
N LEU A 142 11.83 5.15 0.49
CA LEU A 142 11.60 3.95 1.31
C LEU A 142 11.52 2.67 0.46
N PHE A 143 10.98 2.75 -0.76
CA PHE A 143 10.93 1.60 -1.67
C PHE A 143 12.34 1.07 -1.99
N GLN A 144 13.34 1.93 -2.14
CA GLN A 144 14.73 1.52 -2.42
C GLN A 144 15.35 0.65 -1.31
N ILE A 145 14.81 0.72 -0.09
CA ILE A 145 15.26 -0.06 1.06
C ILE A 145 14.19 -1.05 1.54
N ILE A 146 13.18 -1.36 0.72
CA ILE A 146 12.01 -2.15 1.16
C ILE A 146 12.38 -3.49 1.82
N SER A 147 13.48 -4.11 1.38
CA SER A 147 13.96 -5.41 1.87
C SER A 147 14.45 -5.41 3.31
N ILE A 148 14.63 -4.25 3.95
CA ILE A 148 15.07 -4.16 5.36
C ILE A 148 13.92 -4.30 6.35
N PHE A 149 12.69 -4.05 5.89
CA PHE A 149 11.50 -4.00 6.73
C PHE A 149 10.96 -5.41 7.00
N PRO A 150 10.26 -5.61 8.13
CA PRO A 150 9.57 -6.86 8.40
C PRO A 150 8.37 -7.04 7.46
N ASP A 151 8.04 -8.30 7.13
CA ASP A 151 7.00 -8.65 6.15
C ASP A 151 5.65 -7.96 6.38
N PRO A 152 5.11 -7.84 7.62
CA PRO A 152 3.84 -7.16 7.84
C PRO A 152 3.89 -5.66 7.49
N LEU A 153 5.04 -5.02 7.67
CA LEU A 153 5.25 -3.61 7.31
C LEU A 153 5.46 -3.46 5.80
N ILE A 154 6.19 -4.38 5.15
CA ILE A 154 6.28 -4.47 3.69
C ILE A 154 4.88 -4.59 3.08
N ASP A 155 4.04 -5.48 3.61
CA ASP A 155 2.65 -5.67 3.18
C ASP A 155 1.88 -4.32 3.15
N MET A 156 2.00 -3.50 4.19
CA MET A 156 1.32 -2.21 4.26
C MET A 156 1.95 -1.15 3.35
N LEU A 157 3.28 -1.10 3.27
CA LEU A 157 4.01 -0.19 2.40
C LEU A 157 3.73 -0.45 0.92
N MET A 158 3.66 -1.72 0.51
CA MET A 158 3.40 -2.09 -0.89
C MET A 158 1.98 -1.72 -1.33
N ASP A 159 0.96 -1.79 -0.46
CA ASP A 159 -0.38 -1.29 -0.80
C ASP A 159 -0.37 0.23 -1.02
N PHE A 160 0.34 0.96 -0.16
CA PHE A 160 0.50 2.39 -0.26
C PHE A 160 1.27 2.81 -1.53
N ILE A 161 2.46 2.25 -1.77
CA ILE A 161 3.31 2.54 -2.93
C ILE A 161 2.57 2.21 -4.23
N PHE A 162 1.88 1.06 -4.28
CA PHE A 162 1.09 0.68 -5.44
C PHE A 162 0.03 1.74 -5.77
N ARG A 163 -0.75 2.17 -4.77
CA ARG A 163 -1.82 3.16 -4.98
C ARG A 163 -1.29 4.54 -5.35
N MET A 164 -0.16 4.92 -4.77
CA MET A 164 0.53 6.15 -5.15
C MET A 164 0.94 6.13 -6.62
N ARG A 165 1.63 5.07 -7.07
CA ARG A 165 2.05 4.90 -8.47
C ARG A 165 0.84 4.80 -9.41
N TRP A 166 -0.22 4.09 -9.01
CA TRP A 166 -1.48 4.00 -9.74
C TRP A 166 -2.14 5.36 -9.98
N ASN A 167 -2.24 6.18 -8.94
CA ASN A 167 -2.84 7.52 -9.05
C ASN A 167 -1.98 8.49 -9.88
N ALA A 168 -0.67 8.25 -9.96
CA ALA A 168 0.28 9.10 -10.67
C ALA A 168 0.40 8.75 -12.16
N HIS A 169 0.30 7.46 -12.51
CA HIS A 169 0.78 6.96 -13.80
C HIS A 169 -0.10 5.83 -14.36
N LEU A 170 -1.35 6.15 -14.67
CA LEU A 170 -2.27 5.21 -15.33
C LEU A 170 -1.78 4.74 -16.71
N ASP A 171 -0.79 5.40 -17.32
CA ASP A 171 -0.32 5.08 -18.68
C ASP A 171 1.10 4.46 -18.73
N ARG A 172 1.66 4.02 -17.58
CA ARG A 172 3.04 3.48 -17.49
C ARG A 172 3.08 2.04 -16.95
N PRO A 173 2.85 1.02 -17.79
CA PRO A 173 2.88 -0.40 -17.38
C PRO A 173 4.19 -0.82 -16.69
N GLU A 174 5.32 -0.26 -17.10
CA GLU A 174 6.66 -0.58 -16.60
C GLU A 174 6.81 -0.34 -15.09
N LEU A 175 6.07 0.61 -14.52
CA LEU A 175 6.11 0.91 -13.09
C LEU A 175 5.47 -0.19 -12.23
N PHE A 176 4.57 -0.98 -12.81
CA PHE A 176 3.93 -2.10 -12.13
C PHE A 176 4.72 -3.39 -12.29
N GLU A 177 5.46 -3.55 -13.39
CA GLU A 177 6.40 -4.66 -13.58
C GLU A 177 7.52 -4.62 -12.53
N GLU A 178 8.10 -3.43 -12.29
CA GLU A 178 9.12 -3.25 -11.24
C GLU A 178 8.60 -3.65 -9.84
N LEU A 179 7.34 -3.30 -9.52
CA LEU A 179 6.75 -3.70 -8.24
C LEU A 179 6.58 -5.23 -8.16
N MET A 180 6.20 -5.89 -9.26
CA MET A 180 6.03 -7.34 -9.31
C MET A 180 7.37 -8.10 -9.25
N ASP A 181 8.47 -7.48 -9.67
CA ASP A 181 9.83 -8.04 -9.55
C ASP A 181 10.33 -8.05 -8.10
N VAL A 182 9.87 -7.07 -7.30
CA VAL A 182 10.30 -6.88 -5.90
C VAL A 182 9.31 -7.51 -4.91
N TYR A 183 8.04 -7.69 -5.30
CA TYR A 183 6.99 -8.11 -4.38
C TYR A 183 5.95 -9.06 -4.99
N ASP A 184 5.67 -10.16 -4.30
CA ASP A 184 4.64 -11.12 -4.72
C ASP A 184 3.23 -10.69 -4.25
N PHE A 185 2.61 -9.80 -5.02
CA PHE A 185 1.24 -9.37 -4.76
C PHE A 185 0.21 -10.51 -4.82
N LYS A 186 0.48 -11.56 -5.62
CA LYS A 186 -0.47 -12.65 -5.84
C LYS A 186 -0.62 -13.51 -4.59
N HIS A 187 0.49 -13.77 -3.91
CA HIS A 187 0.56 -14.62 -2.72
C HIS A 187 0.66 -13.85 -1.39
N SER A 188 0.59 -12.50 -1.45
CA SER A 188 0.57 -11.64 -0.25
C SER A 188 -0.53 -12.05 0.75
N ALA A 189 -0.19 -11.96 2.03
CA ALA A 189 -1.13 -12.24 3.12
C ALA A 189 -2.10 -11.08 3.40
N CYS A 190 -1.95 -9.94 2.70
CA CYS A 190 -2.84 -8.79 2.73
C CYS A 190 -3.84 -8.84 1.55
N ILE A 191 -5.14 -8.79 1.84
CA ILE A 191 -6.20 -8.77 0.81
C ILE A 191 -6.02 -7.57 -0.12
N SER A 192 -5.63 -6.41 0.43
CA SER A 192 -5.43 -5.19 -0.36
C SER A 192 -4.34 -5.35 -1.44
N ASN A 193 -3.24 -6.04 -1.14
CA ASN A 193 -2.20 -6.33 -2.13
C ASN A 193 -2.66 -7.34 -3.18
N ARG A 194 -3.43 -8.36 -2.78
CA ARG A 194 -4.03 -9.29 -3.76
C ARG A 194 -5.04 -8.60 -4.68
N MET A 195 -5.73 -7.56 -4.18
CA MET A 195 -6.54 -6.67 -5.02
C MET A 195 -5.68 -5.81 -5.96
N ASN A 196 -4.51 -5.34 -5.52
CA ASN A 196 -3.56 -4.64 -6.39
C ASN A 196 -3.08 -5.56 -7.53
N TYR A 197 -2.84 -6.84 -7.26
CA TYR A 197 -2.56 -7.82 -8.32
C TYR A 197 -3.70 -7.92 -9.35
N ILE A 198 -4.95 -7.94 -8.90
CA ILE A 198 -6.12 -7.93 -9.81
C ILE A 198 -6.14 -6.66 -10.66
N HIS A 199 -5.83 -5.49 -10.09
CA HIS A 199 -5.68 -4.25 -10.86
C HIS A 199 -4.63 -4.39 -11.96
N ILE A 200 -3.46 -4.94 -11.66
CA ILE A 200 -2.39 -5.17 -12.64
C ILE A 200 -2.88 -6.10 -13.77
N LEU A 201 -3.57 -7.19 -13.42
CA LEU A 201 -4.11 -8.12 -14.41
C LEU A 201 -5.12 -7.44 -15.35
N ILE A 202 -6.07 -6.66 -14.80
CA ILE A 202 -7.06 -5.93 -15.59
C ILE A 202 -6.38 -4.90 -16.48
N PHE A 203 -5.42 -4.15 -15.94
CA PHE A 203 -4.64 -3.15 -16.67
C PHE A 203 -3.91 -3.77 -17.87
N ASN A 204 -3.28 -4.92 -17.65
CA ASN A 204 -2.60 -5.71 -18.68
C ASN A 204 -3.55 -6.53 -19.56
N ARG A 205 -4.87 -6.29 -19.49
CA ARG A 205 -5.93 -6.96 -20.26
C ARG A 205 -5.97 -8.48 -20.07
N ARG A 206 -5.42 -9.00 -18.96
CA ARG A 206 -5.49 -10.40 -18.53
C ARG A 206 -6.80 -10.68 -17.79
N ASN A 207 -7.90 -10.39 -18.46
CA ASN A 207 -9.26 -10.40 -17.91
C ASN A 207 -9.69 -11.76 -17.34
N PHE A 208 -9.29 -12.88 -17.97
CA PHE A 208 -9.61 -14.22 -17.47
C PHE A 208 -8.87 -14.54 -16.16
N ASP A 209 -7.58 -14.22 -16.09
CA ASP A 209 -6.79 -14.39 -14.87
C ASP A 209 -7.33 -13.50 -13.73
N ALA A 210 -7.72 -12.26 -14.04
CA ALA A 210 -8.34 -11.35 -13.09
C ALA A 210 -9.65 -11.95 -12.53
N ALA A 211 -10.51 -12.49 -13.38
CA ALA A 211 -11.75 -13.15 -12.96
C ALA A 211 -11.47 -14.35 -12.03
N MET A 212 -10.48 -15.18 -12.35
CA MET A 212 -10.08 -16.31 -11.49
C MET A 212 -9.59 -15.85 -10.11
N GLU A 213 -8.82 -14.76 -10.03
CA GLU A 213 -8.34 -14.23 -8.75
C GLU A 213 -9.45 -13.55 -7.94
N ILE A 214 -10.41 -12.87 -8.60
CA ILE A 214 -11.61 -12.34 -7.97
C ILE A 214 -12.41 -13.47 -7.30
N ASP A 215 -12.65 -14.57 -8.01
CA ASP A 215 -13.40 -15.73 -7.48
C ASP A 215 -12.69 -16.38 -6.28
N LYS A 216 -11.36 -16.39 -6.27
CA LYS A 216 -10.58 -16.88 -5.13
C LYS A 216 -10.70 -15.95 -3.92
N LEU A 217 -10.59 -14.63 -4.13
CA LEU A 217 -10.70 -13.66 -3.04
C LEU A 217 -12.11 -13.63 -2.47
N GLU A 218 -13.14 -13.72 -3.31
CA GLU A 218 -14.53 -13.73 -2.85
C GLU A 218 -14.81 -14.84 -1.84
N LYS A 219 -14.20 -16.03 -2.02
CA LYS A 219 -14.35 -17.16 -1.08
C LYS A 219 -13.64 -16.94 0.26
N LEU A 220 -12.72 -15.98 0.33
CA LEU A 220 -11.93 -15.70 1.54
C LEU A 220 -12.49 -14.53 2.36
N ILE A 221 -13.25 -13.63 1.72
CA ILE A 221 -13.77 -12.43 2.36
C ILE A 221 -15.18 -12.71 2.88
N ASP A 222 -15.32 -12.73 4.21
CA ASP A 222 -16.65 -12.71 4.84
C ASP A 222 -17.25 -11.30 4.74
N PRO A 223 -18.35 -11.09 3.98
CA PRO A 223 -18.97 -9.78 3.81
C PRO A 223 -19.53 -9.20 5.11
N ASN A 224 -19.88 -10.03 6.09
CA ASN A 224 -20.39 -9.55 7.38
C ASN A 224 -19.30 -9.03 8.31
N ARG A 225 -18.05 -9.40 8.04
CA ARG A 225 -16.88 -8.98 8.83
C ARG A 225 -16.01 -7.97 8.09
N ASN A 226 -16.04 -7.98 6.75
CA ASN A 226 -15.12 -7.23 5.90
C ASN A 226 -15.86 -6.54 4.76
N ALA A 227 -16.98 -5.88 5.07
CA ALA A 227 -17.86 -5.28 4.06
C ALA A 227 -17.11 -4.32 3.13
N ALA A 228 -16.17 -3.53 3.65
CA ALA A 228 -15.38 -2.59 2.87
C ALA A 228 -14.49 -3.28 1.82
N GLN A 229 -13.86 -4.41 2.16
CA GLN A 229 -13.08 -5.19 1.20
C GLN A 229 -13.97 -5.88 0.18
N TYR A 230 -15.11 -6.42 0.62
CA TYR A 230 -16.08 -7.02 -0.30
C TYR A 230 -16.63 -5.99 -1.29
N LEU A 231 -16.87 -4.74 -0.85
CA LEU A 231 -17.22 -3.63 -1.74
C LEU A 231 -16.12 -3.29 -2.76
N ARG A 232 -14.83 -3.45 -2.41
CA ARG A 232 -13.73 -3.31 -3.39
C ARG A 232 -13.78 -4.42 -4.43
N LEU A 233 -14.05 -5.67 -4.04
CA LEU A 233 -14.29 -6.77 -4.99
C LEU A 233 -15.45 -6.46 -5.94
N PHE A 234 -16.52 -5.84 -5.44
CA PHE A 234 -17.62 -5.37 -6.30
C PHE A 234 -17.13 -4.35 -7.36
N VAL A 235 -16.17 -3.48 -7.06
CA VAL A 235 -15.68 -2.55 -8.09
C VAL A 235 -14.94 -3.30 -9.21
N PHE A 236 -14.17 -4.34 -8.89
CA PHE A 236 -13.50 -5.17 -9.89
C PHE A 236 -14.47 -5.96 -10.75
N LYS A 237 -15.45 -6.63 -10.12
CA LYS A 237 -16.50 -7.36 -10.84
C LYS A 237 -17.26 -6.46 -11.80
N LEU A 238 -17.56 -5.21 -11.41
CA LEU A 238 -18.18 -4.21 -12.29
C LEU A 238 -17.33 -3.90 -13.52
N GLN A 239 -16.01 -3.69 -13.34
CA GLN A 239 -15.07 -3.49 -14.45
C GLN A 239 -15.03 -4.71 -15.37
N MET A 240 -15.07 -5.92 -14.80
CA MET A 240 -15.08 -7.18 -15.55
C MET A 240 -16.38 -7.38 -16.35
N ILE A 241 -17.54 -7.08 -15.75
CA ILE A 241 -18.85 -7.14 -16.42
C ILE A 241 -18.87 -6.24 -17.66
N ASN A 242 -18.36 -5.02 -17.55
CA ASN A 242 -18.26 -4.12 -18.69
C ASN A 242 -17.37 -4.70 -19.81
N ASN A 243 -16.29 -5.40 -19.45
CA ASN A 243 -15.35 -5.96 -20.41
C ASN A 243 -15.83 -7.28 -21.04
N ILE A 244 -16.83 -7.97 -20.46
CA ILE A 244 -17.18 -9.35 -20.84
C ILE A 244 -18.68 -9.54 -21.15
N GLN A 245 -19.62 -8.93 -20.41
CA GLN A 245 -21.07 -9.17 -20.57
C GLN A 245 -21.94 -7.95 -20.17
N GLY A 246 -22.50 -7.21 -21.12
CA GLY A 246 -23.36 -6.05 -20.80
C GLY A 246 -24.72 -6.40 -20.15
N LYS A 247 -25.31 -7.56 -20.47
CA LYS A 247 -26.69 -7.88 -20.06
C LYS A 247 -26.91 -8.11 -18.55
N SER A 248 -25.85 -8.16 -17.73
CA SER A 248 -25.94 -8.41 -16.28
C SER A 248 -25.85 -7.15 -15.40
N ILE A 249 -25.69 -5.95 -15.97
CA ILE A 249 -25.45 -4.72 -15.19
C ILE A 249 -26.61 -4.35 -14.25
N LEU A 250 -27.86 -4.61 -14.64
CA LEU A 250 -29.03 -4.36 -13.79
C LEU A 250 -29.09 -5.29 -12.58
N GLU A 251 -28.86 -6.60 -12.80
CA GLU A 251 -28.79 -7.58 -11.71
C GLU A 251 -27.66 -7.20 -10.74
N TYR A 252 -26.52 -6.80 -11.29
CA TYR A 252 -25.38 -6.34 -10.52
C TYR A 252 -25.67 -5.08 -9.71
N TYR A 253 -26.42 -4.14 -10.29
CA TYR A 253 -26.87 -2.93 -9.61
C TYR A 253 -27.83 -3.23 -8.44
N GLU A 254 -28.75 -4.18 -8.60
CA GLU A 254 -29.60 -4.64 -7.50
C GLU A 254 -28.78 -5.28 -6.37
N GLN A 255 -27.83 -6.14 -6.70
CA GLN A 255 -26.92 -6.75 -5.71
C GLN A 255 -26.14 -5.68 -4.95
N LEU A 256 -25.57 -4.68 -5.64
CA LEU A 256 -24.85 -3.58 -5.02
C LEU A 256 -25.76 -2.76 -4.08
N LYS A 257 -26.98 -2.43 -4.50
CA LYS A 257 -27.93 -1.70 -3.64
C LYS A 257 -28.25 -2.44 -2.37
N CYS A 258 -28.59 -3.73 -2.49
CA CYS A 258 -28.87 -4.58 -1.33
C CYS A 258 -27.66 -4.61 -0.39
N PHE A 259 -26.46 -4.82 -0.93
CA PHE A 259 -25.22 -4.85 -0.15
C PHE A 259 -24.96 -3.52 0.59
N LEU A 260 -25.05 -2.39 -0.11
CA LEU A 260 -24.85 -1.06 0.49
C LEU A 260 -25.89 -0.76 1.59
N HIS A 261 -27.13 -1.22 1.41
CA HIS A 261 -28.19 -1.07 2.41
C HIS A 261 -27.93 -1.94 3.64
N THR A 262 -27.56 -3.20 3.45
CA THR A 262 -27.31 -4.15 4.55
C THR A 262 -26.09 -3.75 5.40
N HIS A 263 -25.03 -3.22 4.77
CA HIS A 263 -23.76 -2.95 5.43
C HIS A 263 -23.46 -1.46 5.65
N TYR A 264 -24.46 -0.58 5.59
CA TYR A 264 -24.25 0.87 5.56
C TYR A 264 -23.40 1.43 6.73
N GLU A 265 -23.51 0.85 7.93
CA GLU A 265 -22.75 1.27 9.13
C GLU A 265 -21.27 0.86 9.08
N GLN A 266 -20.94 -0.18 8.31
CA GLN A 266 -19.60 -0.75 8.22
C GLN A 266 -18.80 -0.16 7.05
N LEU A 267 -19.46 0.58 6.15
CA LEU A 267 -18.87 1.00 4.90
C LEU A 267 -18.37 2.45 4.94
N PRO A 268 -17.13 2.72 4.49
CA PRO A 268 -16.66 4.09 4.33
C PRO A 268 -17.52 4.85 3.31
N TYR A 269 -18.09 5.99 3.73
CA TYR A 269 -18.98 6.79 2.89
C TYR A 269 -18.37 7.13 1.51
N LYS A 270 -17.10 7.54 1.47
CA LYS A 270 -16.37 7.86 0.23
C LYS A 270 -16.37 6.68 -0.75
N GLN A 271 -16.23 5.46 -0.25
CA GLN A 271 -16.16 4.24 -1.06
C GLN A 271 -17.54 3.83 -1.58
N SER A 272 -18.58 3.89 -0.74
CA SER A 272 -19.97 3.63 -1.13
C SER A 272 -20.40 4.58 -2.25
N MET A 273 -20.12 5.87 -2.10
CA MET A 273 -20.48 6.88 -3.10
C MET A 273 -19.69 6.70 -4.41
N SER A 274 -18.41 6.33 -4.33
CA SER A 274 -17.62 6.03 -5.53
C SER A 274 -18.15 4.81 -6.29
N SER A 275 -18.61 3.79 -5.57
CA SER A 275 -19.17 2.57 -6.18
C SER A 275 -20.49 2.87 -6.89
N LEU A 276 -21.36 3.66 -6.26
CA LEU A 276 -22.61 4.15 -6.87
C LEU A 276 -22.34 5.05 -8.09
N TYR A 277 -21.36 5.94 -8.00
CA TYR A 277 -20.98 6.79 -9.14
C TYR A 277 -20.54 5.95 -10.34
N ASN A 278 -19.66 4.96 -10.11
CA ASN A 278 -19.15 4.08 -11.16
C ASN A 278 -20.28 3.29 -11.82
N ILE A 279 -21.16 2.64 -11.04
CA ILE A 279 -22.28 1.88 -11.63
C ILE A 279 -23.25 2.79 -12.38
N GLY A 280 -23.47 4.03 -11.91
CA GLY A 280 -24.28 5.02 -12.61
C GLY A 280 -23.73 5.36 -13.99
N ILE A 281 -22.40 5.48 -14.14
CA ILE A 281 -21.76 5.65 -15.45
C ILE A 281 -22.00 4.43 -16.33
N TYR A 282 -21.78 3.21 -15.82
CA TYR A 282 -21.97 2.00 -16.64
C TYR A 282 -23.43 1.77 -17.06
N LEU A 283 -24.39 2.06 -16.18
CA LEU A 283 -25.81 2.05 -16.52
C LEU A 283 -26.09 3.04 -17.66
N PHE A 284 -25.50 4.24 -17.60
CA PHE A 284 -25.63 5.25 -18.65
C PHE A 284 -25.05 4.75 -19.98
N ASP A 285 -23.82 4.22 -19.96
CA ASP A 285 -23.11 3.74 -21.15
C ASP A 285 -23.84 2.56 -21.83
N GLN A 286 -24.62 1.79 -21.09
CA GLN A 286 -25.42 0.68 -21.61
C GLN A 286 -26.89 1.02 -21.91
N GLY A 287 -27.26 2.31 -21.83
CA GLY A 287 -28.59 2.79 -22.21
C GLY A 287 -29.68 2.62 -21.15
N HIS A 288 -29.33 2.26 -19.91
CA HIS A 288 -30.24 2.21 -18.77
C HIS A 288 -30.40 3.60 -18.14
N PHE A 289 -30.90 4.56 -18.93
CA PHE A 289 -30.87 5.98 -18.59
C PHE A 289 -31.68 6.36 -17.36
N ASP A 290 -32.83 5.72 -17.13
CA ASP A 290 -33.69 6.02 -15.98
C ASP A 290 -33.01 5.62 -14.66
N GLU A 291 -32.44 4.42 -14.59
CA GLU A 291 -31.65 3.94 -13.46
C GLU A 291 -30.38 4.78 -13.27
N ALA A 292 -29.65 5.03 -14.36
CA ALA A 292 -28.44 5.84 -14.34
C ALA A 292 -28.70 7.24 -13.77
N LYS A 293 -29.76 7.91 -14.24
CA LYS A 293 -30.16 9.24 -13.78
C LYS A 293 -30.45 9.24 -12.27
N LYS A 294 -31.24 8.28 -11.78
CA LYS A 294 -31.56 8.17 -10.33
C LYS A 294 -30.29 8.06 -9.48
N VAL A 295 -29.35 7.20 -9.89
CA VAL A 295 -28.08 6.98 -9.17
C VAL A 295 -27.18 8.21 -9.25
N LEU A 296 -26.99 8.75 -10.45
CA LEU A 296 -26.08 9.86 -10.68
C LEU A 296 -26.58 11.14 -10.02
N GLU A 297 -27.88 11.43 -10.01
CA GLU A 297 -28.47 12.55 -9.29
C GLU A 297 -28.30 12.42 -7.77
N TYR A 298 -28.45 11.21 -7.22
CA TYR A 298 -28.21 10.95 -5.80
C TYR A 298 -26.75 11.28 -5.42
N VAL A 299 -25.79 10.76 -6.18
CA VAL A 299 -24.35 10.97 -5.91
C VAL A 299 -23.89 12.39 -6.29
N GLY A 300 -24.51 13.00 -7.30
CA GLY A 300 -24.22 14.33 -7.81
C GLY A 300 -24.56 15.48 -6.86
N LYS A 301 -25.28 15.20 -5.75
CA LYS A 301 -25.46 16.14 -4.63
C LYS A 301 -24.13 16.43 -3.91
N LEU A 302 -23.13 15.56 -4.05
CA LEU A 302 -21.83 15.73 -3.42
C LEU A 302 -20.91 16.61 -4.27
N PRO A 303 -20.19 17.58 -3.66
CA PRO A 303 -19.32 18.51 -4.38
C PRO A 303 -18.33 17.82 -5.33
N ARG A 304 -17.77 16.67 -4.92
CA ARG A 304 -16.79 15.90 -5.70
C ARG A 304 -17.34 15.37 -7.03
N TYR A 305 -18.63 15.05 -7.10
CA TYR A 305 -19.25 14.41 -8.27
C TYR A 305 -20.16 15.36 -9.06
N LYS A 306 -20.64 16.44 -8.43
CA LYS A 306 -21.62 17.40 -8.98
C LYS A 306 -21.34 17.81 -10.42
N TYR A 307 -20.13 18.29 -10.71
CA TYR A 307 -19.79 18.80 -12.04
C TYR A 307 -19.71 17.69 -13.11
N LYS A 308 -19.11 16.54 -12.77
CA LYS A 308 -18.99 15.41 -13.70
C LYS A 308 -20.36 14.80 -14.03
N THR A 309 -21.21 14.63 -13.01
CA THR A 309 -22.60 14.20 -13.18
C THR A 309 -23.37 15.17 -14.06
N TYR A 310 -23.25 16.48 -13.81
CA TYR A 310 -23.94 17.52 -14.57
C TYR A 310 -23.60 17.44 -16.07
N ILE A 311 -22.32 17.31 -16.42
CA ILE A 311 -21.89 17.15 -17.81
C ILE A 311 -22.48 15.88 -18.44
N LEU A 312 -22.41 14.76 -17.72
CA LEU A 312 -22.87 13.46 -18.24
C LEU A 312 -24.37 13.50 -18.56
N LEU A 313 -25.19 14.03 -17.65
CA LEU A 313 -26.64 14.10 -17.81
C LEU A 313 -27.07 15.17 -18.84
N HIS A 314 -26.35 16.30 -18.97
CA HIS A 314 -26.66 17.32 -19.97
C HIS A 314 -26.32 16.93 -21.41
N ARG A 315 -25.30 16.10 -21.62
CA ARG A 315 -24.98 15.56 -22.95
C ARG A 315 -26.14 14.76 -23.53
N HIS A 316 -26.95 14.11 -22.70
CA HIS A 316 -28.13 13.37 -23.16
C HIS A 316 -29.32 14.29 -23.49
N LEU A 317 -29.54 15.39 -22.75
CA LEU A 317 -30.65 16.32 -23.03
C LEU A 317 -30.47 17.15 -24.33
N SER A 318 -29.32 17.02 -24.99
CA SER A 318 -28.93 17.78 -26.19
C SER A 318 -28.93 16.94 -27.47
N VAL A 319 -29.35 15.68 -27.39
CA VAL A 319 -29.56 14.73 -28.50
C VAL A 319 -31.03 14.31 -28.47
#